data_AF-A0AAU4P149-F1
#
_entry.id   AF-A0AAU4P149-F1
#
_cell.length_a   1.000
_cell.length_b   1.000
_cell.length_c   1.000
_cell.angle_alpha   90.00
_cell.angle_beta   90.00
_cell.angle_gamma   90.00
#
_symmetry.space_group_name_H-M   'P 1'
#
loop_
_entity.id
_entity.type
_entity.pdbx_description
1 polymer ?
#
loop_
_entity_poly.entity_id
_entity_poly.type
_entity_poly.pdbx_seq_one_letter_code
_entity_poly.pdbx_strand_id
1 'polypeptide(L)'
;MVVNIRLSDRRELTALETEQDSLNRLWVGYDPTATSQEIWHNNRGRYVVSEKRLHDQHYVTFSRRGAVVAVAELHNHERVSDPGPRSEKIAFIGRPLAPGDTAYDHLIGMSVPSAGQNPVQYIAIEPPNGTGGAPVLAEGNTVLLTWNPAHSDFYADGTEPGPENWSTGGRRSGISPR
;
A
#
# COMPACT_ATOMS: atom_id res chain seq x y z
N MET A 1 11.72 1.23 6.20
CA MET A 1 10.38 1.82 5.92
C MET A 1 10.13 1.77 4.42
N VAL A 2 8.85 1.77 4.02
CA VAL A 2 8.41 1.64 2.63
C VAL A 2 7.39 2.72 2.30
N VAL A 3 7.51 3.32 1.12
CA VAL A 3 6.47 4.19 0.56
C VAL A 3 5.48 3.32 -0.19
N ASN A 4 4.22 3.32 0.23
CA ASN A 4 3.14 2.70 -0.53
C ASN A 4 2.38 3.74 -1.35
N ILE A 5 2.07 3.38 -2.58
CA ILE A 5 1.31 4.19 -3.51
C ILE A 5 0.07 3.41 -3.92
N ARG A 6 -1.10 3.94 -3.56
CA ARG A 6 -2.38 3.37 -3.97
C ARG A 6 -2.66 3.71 -5.43
N LEU A 7 -2.77 2.67 -6.25
CA LEU A 7 -3.11 2.76 -7.66
C LEU A 7 -4.62 2.75 -7.88
N SER A 8 -5.07 3.54 -8.86
CA SER A 8 -6.40 3.44 -9.44
C SER A 8 -6.46 2.34 -10.49
N ASP A 9 -7.65 2.15 -11.06
CA ASP A 9 -7.80 1.35 -12.26
C ASP A 9 -7.01 1.97 -13.44
N ARG A 10 -6.61 1.12 -14.39
CA ARG A 10 -5.91 1.55 -15.60
C ARG A 10 -6.71 2.65 -16.29
N ARG A 11 -6.04 3.77 -16.57
CA ARG A 11 -6.56 4.88 -17.35
C ARG A 11 -5.55 5.26 -18.42
N GLU A 12 -6.00 5.24 -19.66
CA GLU A 12 -5.23 5.78 -20.78
C GLU A 12 -5.13 7.30 -20.66
N LEU A 13 -3.95 7.83 -20.95
CA LEU A 13 -3.75 9.26 -21.09
C LEU A 13 -4.17 9.69 -22.50
N THR A 14 -4.85 10.83 -22.59
CA THR A 14 -5.13 11.47 -23.87
C THR A 14 -3.84 12.01 -24.48
N ALA A 15 -3.81 12.25 -25.80
CA ALA A 15 -2.63 12.80 -26.48
C ALA A 15 -2.13 14.10 -25.83
N LEU A 16 -3.06 14.99 -25.45
CA LEU A 16 -2.74 16.23 -24.73
C LEU A 16 -2.12 15.97 -23.36
N GLU A 17 -2.63 14.99 -22.62
CA GLU A 17 -2.07 14.63 -21.30
C GLU A 17 -0.69 14.00 -21.42
N THR A 18 -0.44 13.18 -22.45
CA THR A 18 0.87 12.58 -22.73
C THR A 18 1.90 13.63 -23.13
N GLU A 19 1.55 14.59 -23.98
CA GLU A 19 2.44 15.70 -24.35
C GLU A 19 2.84 16.57 -23.15
N GLN A 20 1.94 16.72 -22.19
CA GLN A 20 2.19 17.46 -20.94
C GLN A 20 2.82 16.60 -19.85
N ASP A 21 2.96 15.29 -20.06
CA ASP A 21 3.50 14.36 -19.08
C ASP A 21 5.03 14.34 -19.18
N SER A 22 5.72 14.90 -18.18
CA SER A 22 7.19 14.91 -18.15
C SER A 22 7.83 13.51 -18.08
N LEU A 23 7.03 12.46 -17.88
CA LEU A 23 7.47 11.07 -17.84
C LEU A 23 7.09 10.29 -19.12
N ASN A 24 6.50 10.95 -20.13
CA ASN A 24 6.08 10.37 -21.42
C ASN A 24 5.23 9.09 -21.28
N ARG A 25 4.32 9.08 -20.30
CA ARG A 25 3.50 7.89 -20.03
C ARG A 25 2.32 7.81 -21.00
N LEU A 26 1.93 6.59 -21.30
CA LEU A 26 0.76 6.31 -22.13
C LEU A 26 -0.48 6.01 -21.27
N TRP A 27 -0.28 5.42 -20.10
CA TRP A 27 -1.35 5.09 -19.17
C TRP A 27 -0.88 5.23 -17.73
N VAL A 28 -1.84 5.24 -16.80
CA VAL A 28 -1.60 5.27 -15.34
C VAL A 28 -2.54 4.30 -14.64
N GLY A 29 -2.19 3.89 -13.42
CA GLY A 29 -2.99 2.95 -12.62
C GLY A 29 -2.44 1.53 -12.66
N TYR A 30 -3.29 0.54 -12.37
CA TYR A 30 -2.93 -0.87 -12.38
C TYR A 30 -3.62 -1.62 -13.52
N ASP A 31 -2.85 -2.44 -14.21
CA ASP A 31 -3.31 -3.43 -15.17
C ASP A 31 -2.86 -4.82 -14.72
N PRO A 32 -3.75 -5.81 -14.56
CA PRO A 32 -3.37 -7.17 -14.18
C PRO A 32 -2.52 -7.91 -15.23
N THR A 33 -2.50 -7.45 -16.48
CA THR A 33 -1.71 -8.03 -17.57
C THR A 33 -0.33 -7.37 -17.73
N ALA A 34 -0.11 -6.23 -17.07
CA ALA A 34 1.16 -5.52 -17.12
C ALA A 34 2.19 -6.16 -16.18
N THR A 35 3.43 -6.18 -16.63
CA THR A 35 4.58 -6.60 -15.84
C THR A 35 4.90 -5.59 -14.73
N SER A 36 5.62 -6.01 -13.68
CA SER A 36 6.07 -5.11 -12.61
C SER A 36 6.92 -3.95 -13.15
N GLN A 37 7.66 -4.17 -14.24
CA GLN A 37 8.44 -3.14 -14.92
C GLN A 37 7.56 -2.10 -15.61
N GLU A 38 6.50 -2.53 -16.29
CA GLU A 38 5.53 -1.63 -16.91
C GLU A 38 4.73 -0.85 -15.86
N ILE A 39 4.31 -1.52 -14.78
CA ILE A 39 3.64 -0.86 -13.65
C ILE A 39 4.55 0.21 -13.05
N TRP A 40 5.83 -0.11 -12.82
CA TRP A 40 6.82 0.86 -12.34
C TRP A 40 6.96 2.04 -13.30
N HIS A 41 7.23 1.80 -14.59
CA HIS A 41 7.45 2.87 -15.56
C HIS A 41 6.28 3.85 -15.64
N ASN A 42 5.05 3.34 -15.64
CA ASN A 42 3.82 4.15 -15.75
C ASN A 42 3.37 4.79 -14.42
N ASN A 43 3.85 4.31 -13.28
CA ASN A 43 3.44 4.81 -11.97
C ASN A 43 4.58 5.32 -11.09
N ARG A 44 5.81 5.47 -11.61
CA ARG A 44 6.94 5.92 -10.78
C ARG A 44 6.90 7.38 -10.37
N GLY A 45 5.97 8.22 -10.85
CA GLY A 45 6.07 9.64 -10.55
C GLY A 45 4.81 10.48 -10.65
N ARG A 46 5.01 11.78 -10.42
CA ARG A 46 3.99 12.82 -10.20
C ARG A 46 3.29 12.69 -8.85
N TYR A 47 4.08 12.48 -7.79
CA TYR A 47 3.60 12.46 -6.41
C TYR A 47 3.99 13.71 -5.64
N VAL A 48 3.09 14.13 -4.74
CA VAL A 48 3.37 15.17 -3.75
C VAL A 48 3.85 14.49 -2.48
N VAL A 49 5.17 14.34 -2.37
CA VAL A 49 5.83 13.68 -1.25
C VAL A 49 6.89 14.57 -0.63
N SER A 50 7.14 14.40 0.65
CA SER A 50 8.20 15.12 1.34
C SER A 50 9.53 14.45 1.08
N GLU A 51 10.47 15.15 0.46
CA GLU A 51 11.83 14.63 0.21
C GLU A 51 12.52 14.18 1.51
N LYS A 52 12.29 14.90 2.61
CA LYS A 52 12.78 14.51 3.95
C LYS A 52 12.30 13.11 4.35
N ARG A 53 11.04 12.76 4.03
CA ARG A 53 10.49 11.44 4.35
C ARG A 53 11.02 10.35 3.43
N LEU A 54 11.42 10.69 2.20
CA LEU A 54 11.98 9.73 1.23
C LEU A 54 13.38 9.26 1.59
N HIS A 55 14.18 10.11 2.25
CA HIS A 55 15.54 9.76 2.66
C HIS A 55 15.59 8.51 3.56
N ASP A 56 14.53 8.25 4.33
CA ASP A 56 14.45 7.09 5.23
C ASP A 56 13.81 5.85 4.56
N GLN A 57 13.56 5.88 3.26
CA GLN A 57 12.82 4.87 2.52
C GLN A 57 13.75 4.13 1.55
N HIS A 58 13.68 2.80 1.59
CA HIS A 58 14.48 1.94 0.72
C HIS A 58 13.65 1.26 -0.36
N TYR A 59 12.32 1.19 -0.19
CA TYR A 59 11.43 0.53 -1.13
C TYR A 59 10.19 1.38 -1.41
N VAL A 60 9.68 1.24 -2.63
CA VAL A 60 8.38 1.72 -3.06
C VAL A 60 7.51 0.51 -3.38
N THR A 61 6.28 0.52 -2.88
CA THR A 61 5.27 -0.48 -3.19
C THR A 61 4.08 0.18 -3.86
N PHE A 62 3.46 -0.54 -4.78
CA PHE A 62 2.19 -0.17 -5.36
C PHE A 62 1.12 -1.09 -4.85
N SER A 63 -0.01 -0.54 -4.41
CA SER A 63 -1.15 -1.32 -3.95
C SER A 63 -2.42 -1.02 -4.71
N ARG A 64 -3.26 -2.04 -4.90
CA ARG A 64 -4.62 -1.88 -5.41
C ARG A 64 -5.57 -2.71 -4.57
N ARG A 65 -6.74 -2.13 -4.26
CA ARG A 65 -7.78 -2.77 -3.43
C ARG A 65 -7.24 -3.33 -2.10
N GLY A 66 -6.25 -2.64 -1.52
CA GLY A 66 -5.67 -3.00 -0.23
C GLY A 66 -4.59 -4.09 -0.28
N ALA A 67 -4.12 -4.52 -1.45
CA ALA A 67 -3.02 -5.48 -1.57
C ALA A 67 -1.87 -4.90 -2.41
N VAL A 68 -0.62 -5.20 -2.03
CA VAL A 68 0.56 -4.85 -2.82
C VAL A 68 0.62 -5.67 -4.11
N VAL A 69 0.74 -5.01 -5.25
CA VAL A 69 0.77 -5.60 -6.60
C VAL A 69 2.12 -5.46 -7.30
N ALA A 70 2.97 -4.53 -6.84
CA ALA A 70 4.32 -4.37 -7.36
C ALA A 70 5.24 -3.74 -6.32
N VAL A 71 6.52 -4.06 -6.40
CA VAL A 71 7.57 -3.64 -5.45
C VAL A 71 8.77 -3.16 -6.25
N ALA A 72 9.39 -2.07 -5.79
CA ALA A 72 10.60 -1.52 -6.37
C ALA A 72 11.54 -1.06 -5.27
N GLU A 73 12.84 -1.17 -5.53
CA GLU A 73 13.88 -0.55 -4.71
C GLU A 73 13.98 0.93 -5.05
N LEU A 74 13.98 1.78 -4.03
CA LEU A 74 14.16 3.22 -4.18
C LEU A 74 15.64 3.55 -4.11
N HIS A 75 16.19 4.09 -5.19
CA HIS A 75 17.59 4.52 -5.23
C HIS A 75 17.70 6.03 -5.04
N ASN A 76 16.81 6.79 -5.66
CA ASN A 76 16.80 8.24 -5.58
C ASN A 76 15.42 8.80 -5.98
N HIS A 77 15.30 10.12 -6.01
CA HIS A 77 14.14 10.82 -6.53
C HIS A 77 14.56 12.01 -7.40
N GLU A 78 13.73 12.35 -8.37
CA GLU A 78 13.89 13.53 -9.23
C GLU A 78 12.65 14.41 -9.15
N ARG A 79 12.85 15.72 -9.29
CA ARG A 79 11.75 16.67 -9.46
C ARG A 79 11.37 16.72 -10.93
N VAL A 80 10.11 16.46 -11.22
CA VAL A 80 9.52 16.55 -12.56
C VAL A 80 8.52 17.69 -12.60
N SER A 81 8.48 18.39 -13.72
CA SER A 81 7.45 19.40 -13.94
C SER A 81 6.07 18.77 -14.04
N ASP A 82 5.06 19.49 -13.57
CA ASP A 82 3.67 19.08 -13.66
C ASP A 82 2.84 20.24 -14.23
N PRO A 83 1.92 20.01 -15.17
CA PRO A 83 1.06 21.05 -15.77
C PRO A 83 0.01 21.62 -14.80
N GLY A 84 0.10 21.34 -13.50
CA GLY A 84 -0.86 21.74 -12.47
C GLY A 84 -0.40 22.91 -11.57
N PRO A 85 -1.22 23.31 -10.58
CA PRO A 85 -0.93 24.43 -9.67
C PRO A 85 0.29 24.20 -8.77
N ARG A 86 0.76 22.95 -8.66
CA ARG A 86 2.07 22.62 -8.09
C ARG A 86 2.98 22.22 -9.24
N SER A 87 3.82 23.16 -9.66
CA SER A 87 4.71 23.05 -10.83
C SER A 87 5.78 21.98 -10.70
N GLU A 88 6.05 21.49 -9.48
CA GLU A 88 7.03 20.45 -9.20
C GLU A 88 6.37 19.29 -8.46
N LYS A 89 6.61 18.08 -8.96
CA LYS A 89 6.26 16.81 -8.29
C LYS A 89 7.47 15.89 -8.28
N ILE A 90 7.40 14.85 -7.47
CA ILE A 90 8.49 13.89 -7.37
C ILE A 90 8.19 12.68 -8.26
N ALA A 91 9.24 12.25 -8.96
CA ALA A 91 9.33 10.93 -9.56
C ALA A 91 10.42 10.11 -8.86
N PHE A 92 10.13 8.83 -8.65
CA PHE A 92 11.03 7.88 -8.05
C PHE A 92 12.00 7.35 -9.11
N ILE A 93 13.26 7.26 -8.72
CA ILE A 93 14.33 6.60 -9.45
C ILE A 93 14.67 5.34 -8.68
N GLY A 94 14.61 4.21 -9.36
CA GLY A 94 14.66 2.93 -8.70
C GLY A 94 14.51 1.79 -9.68
N ARG A 95 14.62 0.59 -9.13
CA ARG A 95 14.57 -0.65 -9.88
C ARG A 95 13.33 -1.46 -9.45
N PRO A 96 12.43 -1.83 -10.38
CA PRO A 96 11.38 -2.78 -10.08
C PRO A 96 12.01 -4.13 -9.70
N LEU A 97 11.50 -4.72 -8.62
CA LEU A 97 11.92 -6.05 -8.19
C LEU A 97 11.07 -7.12 -8.88
N ALA A 98 11.62 -8.32 -8.98
CA ALA A 98 10.99 -9.47 -9.62
C ALA A 98 10.89 -10.65 -8.63
N PRO A 99 10.08 -11.68 -8.95
CA PRO A 99 10.06 -12.91 -8.17
C PRO A 99 11.47 -13.48 -7.97
N GLY A 100 11.83 -13.80 -6.73
CA GLY A 100 13.17 -14.24 -6.34
C GLY A 100 14.03 -13.15 -5.67
N ASP A 101 13.60 -11.89 -5.67
CA ASP A 101 14.15 -10.86 -4.80
C ASP A 101 13.50 -10.96 -3.41
N THR A 102 14.29 -11.06 -2.34
CA THR A 102 13.78 -11.21 -0.96
C THR A 102 12.74 -10.16 -0.58
N ALA A 103 12.98 -8.89 -0.95
CA ALA A 103 12.04 -7.82 -0.65
C ALA A 103 10.75 -7.93 -1.49
N TYR A 104 10.82 -8.44 -2.72
CA TYR A 104 9.63 -8.68 -3.53
C TYR A 104 8.77 -9.78 -2.89
N ASP A 105 9.37 -10.92 -2.58
CA ASP A 105 8.67 -12.10 -2.07
C ASP A 105 8.02 -11.84 -0.69
N HIS A 106 8.61 -10.96 0.12
CA HIS A 106 8.06 -10.57 1.42
C HIS A 106 6.94 -9.52 1.34
N LEU A 107 7.00 -8.62 0.34
CA LEU A 107 6.11 -7.46 0.28
C LEU A 107 4.92 -7.66 -0.66
N ILE A 108 5.08 -8.50 -1.68
CA ILE A 108 4.02 -8.77 -2.65
C ILE A 108 2.80 -9.41 -1.96
N GLY A 109 1.60 -8.95 -2.31
CA GLY A 109 0.35 -9.44 -1.70
C GLY A 109 0.09 -8.98 -0.26
N MET A 110 1.01 -8.24 0.37
CA MET A 110 0.80 -7.72 1.72
C MET A 110 -0.44 -6.81 1.77
N SER A 111 -1.26 -6.98 2.80
CA SER A 111 -2.41 -6.13 3.05
C SER A 111 -1.96 -4.75 3.51
N VAL A 112 -2.46 -3.71 2.84
CA VAL A 112 -2.15 -2.31 3.13
C VAL A 112 -3.42 -1.57 3.50
N PRO A 113 -3.40 -0.72 4.56
CA PRO A 113 -4.56 0.08 4.92
C PRO A 113 -5.02 0.93 3.74
N SER A 114 -6.30 0.83 3.38
CA SER A 114 -6.89 1.65 2.32
C SER A 114 -7.40 3.01 2.82
N ALA A 115 -7.19 3.33 4.10
CA ALA A 115 -7.67 4.53 4.75
C ALA A 115 -6.95 5.81 4.25
N GLY A 116 -7.74 6.85 3.99
CA GLY A 116 -7.28 8.19 3.64
C GLY A 116 -7.49 8.59 2.17
N GLN A 117 -7.57 9.90 1.95
CA GLN A 117 -7.69 10.48 0.61
C GLN A 117 -6.33 10.56 -0.10
N ASN A 118 -5.22 10.63 0.64
CA ASN A 118 -3.89 10.68 0.05
C ASN A 118 -3.51 9.31 -0.52
N PRO A 119 -3.20 9.20 -1.83
CA PRO A 119 -2.75 7.94 -2.41
C PRO A 119 -1.36 7.52 -1.91
N VAL A 120 -0.55 8.43 -1.35
CA VAL A 120 0.77 8.09 -0.80
C VAL A 120 0.68 7.82 0.69
N GLN A 121 1.23 6.68 1.11
CA GLN A 121 1.28 6.21 2.49
C GLN A 121 2.71 5.79 2.84
N TYR A 122 3.09 5.93 4.11
CA TYR A 122 4.39 5.48 4.61
C TYR A 122 4.16 4.35 5.59
N ILE A 123 4.76 3.20 5.33
CA ILE A 123 4.56 1.98 6.10
C ILE A 123 5.89 1.61 6.76
N ALA A 124 5.87 1.42 8.07
CA ALA A 124 6.97 0.79 8.77
C ALA A 124 6.90 -0.71 8.49
N ILE A 125 7.83 -1.19 7.68
CA ILE A 125 8.04 -2.62 7.45
C ILE A 125 9.41 -2.93 8.05
N GLU A 126 9.43 -3.82 9.02
CA GLU A 126 10.67 -4.34 9.58
C GLU A 126 11.41 -5.13 8.49
N PRO A 127 12.69 -4.84 8.22
CA PRO A 127 13.47 -5.62 7.27
C PRO A 127 13.61 -7.07 7.78
N PRO A 128 13.72 -8.06 6.87
CA PRO A 128 13.92 -9.45 7.25
C PRO A 128 15.38 -9.66 7.69
N ASN A 129 15.76 -9.13 8.85
CA ASN A 129 16.92 -9.63 9.58
C ASN A 129 16.44 -10.83 10.39
N GLY A 130 16.90 -12.02 9.99
CA GLY A 130 16.47 -13.30 10.51
C GLY A 130 16.51 -13.38 12.03
N THR A 131 15.37 -13.16 12.67
CA THR A 131 14.90 -13.85 13.88
C THR A 131 13.41 -13.55 13.92
N GLY A 132 12.56 -14.58 14.03
CA GLY A 132 11.11 -14.41 14.02
C GLY A 132 10.66 -13.34 15.00
N GLY A 133 10.18 -12.22 14.46
CA GLY A 133 9.63 -11.09 15.19
C GLY A 133 8.58 -10.44 14.30
N ALA A 134 7.36 -10.38 14.81
CA ALA A 134 6.21 -9.81 14.11
C ALA A 134 6.41 -8.29 13.91
N PRO A 135 5.88 -7.71 12.81
CA PRO A 135 6.03 -6.28 12.54
C PRO A 135 5.36 -5.44 13.63
N VAL A 136 6.15 -4.61 14.31
CA VAL A 136 5.63 -3.62 15.27
C VAL A 136 5.11 -2.41 14.49
N LEU A 137 3.79 -2.31 14.38
CA LEU A 137 3.12 -1.07 13.99
C LEU A 137 3.45 -0.02 15.06
N ALA A 138 3.95 1.15 14.63
CA ALA A 138 4.11 2.30 15.48
C ALA A 138 2.75 2.63 16.13
N GLU A 139 2.67 2.32 17.42
CA GLU A 139 1.60 2.54 18.40
C GLU A 139 0.17 2.71 17.88
N GLY A 140 -0.60 1.63 17.97
CA GLY A 140 -2.06 1.67 17.99
C GLY A 140 -2.74 0.54 17.21
N ASN A 141 -2.99 -0.57 17.90
CA ASN A 141 -3.77 -1.76 17.50
C ASN A 141 -3.02 -2.80 16.64
N THR A 142 -2.36 -3.72 17.32
CA THR A 142 -1.87 -5.00 16.79
C THR A 142 -3.03 -5.88 16.31
N VAL A 143 -2.99 -6.29 15.04
CA VAL A 143 -3.72 -7.47 14.56
C VAL A 143 -2.72 -8.39 13.86
N LEU A 144 -2.50 -9.57 14.44
CA LEU A 144 -1.68 -10.62 13.85
C LEU A 144 -2.58 -11.45 12.92
N LEU A 145 -2.49 -11.25 11.61
CA LEU A 145 -3.10 -12.15 10.64
C LEU A 145 -2.00 -12.99 10.00
N THR A 146 -1.72 -14.14 10.62
CA THR A 146 -0.94 -15.20 9.98
C THR A 146 -1.93 -16.16 9.33
N TRP A 147 -2.13 -16.09 8.02
CA TRP A 147 -2.38 -17.29 7.20
C TRP A 147 -2.33 -16.97 5.70
N ASN A 148 -1.34 -17.52 5.00
CA ASN A 148 -1.36 -17.82 3.57
C ASN A 148 -1.15 -19.33 3.46
N PRO A 149 -2.11 -20.05 2.87
CA PRO A 149 -1.70 -20.90 1.78
C PRO A 149 -2.77 -20.88 0.69
N ALA A 150 -2.34 -21.19 -0.54
CA ALA A 150 -3.20 -21.44 -1.68
C ALA A 150 -4.60 -22.00 -1.29
N HIS A 151 -5.66 -21.33 -1.76
CA HIS A 151 -7.07 -21.74 -1.70
C HIS A 151 -7.86 -21.43 -0.40
N SER A 152 -8.81 -20.50 -0.47
CA SER A 152 -10.24 -20.77 -0.18
C SER A 152 -11.09 -19.52 -0.43
N ASP A 153 -11.98 -19.62 -1.41
CA ASP A 153 -13.07 -18.70 -1.70
C ASP A 153 -13.92 -18.40 -0.46
N PHE A 154 -14.24 -17.13 -0.24
CA PHE A 154 -15.40 -16.74 0.56
C PHE A 154 -16.34 -15.91 -0.32
N TYR A 155 -17.21 -16.62 -1.02
CA TYR A 155 -18.50 -16.06 -1.41
C TYR A 155 -19.40 -15.99 -0.18
N ALA A 156 -20.11 -14.88 -0.07
CA ALA A 156 -21.16 -14.65 0.89
C ALA A 156 -22.41 -15.49 0.57
N ASP A 157 -23.02 -16.05 1.61
CA ASP A 157 -24.42 -16.47 1.70
C ASP A 157 -24.76 -16.34 3.20
N GLY A 158 -25.67 -15.48 3.68
CA GLY A 158 -27.08 -15.38 3.32
C GLY A 158 -27.92 -16.05 4.42
N THR A 159 -28.41 -15.27 5.41
CA THR A 159 -29.69 -15.45 6.19
C THR A 159 -29.98 -16.80 6.89
N GLU A 160 -30.21 -16.95 8.22
CA GLU A 160 -31.32 -16.48 9.08
C GLU A 160 -31.23 -17.14 10.52
N PRO A 161 -32.11 -16.85 11.52
CA PRO A 161 -31.75 -16.60 12.94
C PRO A 161 -32.14 -17.65 14.04
N GLY A 162 -31.47 -17.53 15.21
CA GLY A 162 -31.92 -17.92 16.59
C GLY A 162 -32.09 -19.42 16.94
N PRO A 163 -32.22 -19.83 18.23
CA PRO A 163 -32.38 -19.04 19.46
C PRO A 163 -31.53 -19.49 20.69
N GLU A 164 -31.67 -18.72 21.80
CA GLU A 164 -31.53 -19.13 23.22
C GLU A 164 -30.16 -19.52 23.80
N ASN A 165 -29.59 -18.63 24.64
CA ASN A 165 -29.14 -18.92 26.01
C ASN A 165 -28.61 -17.64 26.68
N TRP A 166 -29.48 -16.93 27.40
CA TRP A 166 -29.10 -15.90 28.36
C TRP A 166 -29.12 -16.50 29.76
N SER A 167 -27.96 -16.54 30.43
CA SER A 167 -27.88 -16.84 31.87
C SER A 167 -27.59 -15.56 32.65
N THR A 168 -28.43 -15.33 33.64
CA THR A 168 -28.46 -14.19 34.56
C THR A 168 -27.37 -14.30 35.65
N GLY A 169 -26.90 -13.16 36.14
CA GLY A 169 -26.00 -13.07 37.29
C GLY A 169 -25.72 -11.63 37.69
N GLY A 170 -26.66 -11.01 38.41
CA GLY A 170 -26.52 -9.64 38.90
C GLY A 170 -25.73 -9.53 40.21
N ARG A 171 -25.12 -8.36 40.47
CA ARG A 171 -25.19 -7.63 41.75
C ARG A 171 -24.80 -6.16 41.59
N ARG A 172 -25.51 -5.32 42.35
CA ARG A 172 -25.50 -3.85 42.40
C ARG A 172 -24.34 -3.31 43.28
N SER A 173 -23.87 -2.13 42.88
CA SER A 173 -23.55 -0.92 43.68
C SER A 173 -22.46 -0.96 44.76
N GLY A 174 -21.54 0.02 44.69
CA GLY A 174 -20.64 0.39 45.78
C GLY A 174 -19.74 1.61 45.50
N ILE A 175 -20.32 2.81 45.59
CA ILE A 175 -19.80 4.06 46.19
C ILE A 175 -18.38 4.56 45.80
N SER A 176 -18.34 5.75 45.17
CA SER A 176 -17.15 6.60 45.01
C SER A 176 -16.64 7.17 46.33
N PRO A 177 -15.31 7.27 46.55
CA PRO A 177 -14.75 8.20 47.53
C PRO A 177 -14.40 9.54 46.88
N ARG A 178 -14.52 10.60 47.69
CA ARG A 178 -14.09 11.97 47.43
C ARG A 178 -12.58 12.09 47.31
#